data_AF-A0A078J7B3-F1
#
_entry.id   AF-A0A078J7B3-F1
#
_cell.length_a   1.000
_cell.length_b   1.000
_cell.length_c   1.000
_cell.angle_alpha   90.00
_cell.angle_beta   90.00
_cell.angle_gamma   90.00
#
_symmetry.space_group_name_H-M   'P 1'
#
loop_
_entity.id
_entity.type
_entity.pdbx_description
1 polymer ?
#
loop_
_entity_poly.entity_id
_entity_poly.type
_entity_poly.pdbx_seq_one_letter_code
_entity_poly.pdbx_strand_id
1 'polypeptide(L)'
;MLLAKKFNVPFVVDGDGLFLVTNSIDLVKSYPLAVLTPNVNEYKRLVQKVLNCEVDEEKAEDQLRSLAKQIGGVTILRKGKTDLISNGEIVKSVSIYGSPRRCGGQGDILSGR
;
A
#
# COMPACT_ATOMS: atom_id res chain seq x y z
N MET A 1 -10.64 10.67 5.65
CA MET A 1 -9.16 10.77 5.80
C MET A 1 -8.72 12.06 6.51
N LEU A 2 -9.13 13.27 6.07
CA LEU A 2 -8.68 14.52 6.70
C LEU A 2 -9.07 14.66 8.19
N LEU A 3 -10.31 14.32 8.55
CA LEU A 3 -10.74 14.28 9.96
C LEU A 3 -9.95 13.24 10.76
N ALA A 4 -9.74 12.04 10.19
CA ALA A 4 -8.93 11.00 10.81
C ALA A 4 -7.50 11.49 11.07
N LYS A 5 -6.87 12.16 10.09
CA LYS A 5 -5.57 12.83 10.28
C LYS A 5 -5.59 13.87 11.40
N LYS A 6 -6.62 14.74 11.40
CA LYS A 6 -6.78 15.79 12.44
C LYS A 6 -6.88 15.21 13.86
N PHE A 7 -7.51 14.05 14.01
CA PHE A 7 -7.71 13.39 15.30
C PHE A 7 -6.75 12.22 15.56
N ASN A 8 -5.68 12.07 14.76
CA ASN A 8 -4.71 10.96 14.87
C ASN A 8 -5.35 9.56 14.89
N VAL A 9 -6.42 9.37 14.11
CA VAL A 9 -7.12 8.09 13.99
C VAL A 9 -6.46 7.24 12.90
N PRO A 10 -5.95 6.03 13.23
CA PRO A 10 -5.40 5.13 12.23
C PRO A 10 -6.47 4.63 11.26
N PHE A 11 -6.10 4.43 10.00
CA PHE A 11 -7.02 3.94 8.99
C PHE A 11 -6.32 3.08 7.92
N VAL A 12 -7.07 2.12 7.39
CA VAL A 12 -6.66 1.27 6.26
C VAL A 12 -7.37 1.75 5.00
N VAL A 13 -6.65 1.75 3.89
CA VAL A 13 -7.17 2.08 2.55
C VAL A 13 -7.03 0.85 1.66
N ASP A 14 -8.16 0.36 1.14
CA ASP A 14 -8.25 -0.75 0.19
C ASP A 14 -9.20 -0.37 -0.97
N GLY A 15 -9.12 -1.13 -2.07
CA GLY A 15 -9.97 -1.00 -3.24
C GLY A 15 -10.00 0.42 -3.83
N ASP A 16 -11.21 0.93 -4.11
CA ASP A 16 -11.40 2.26 -4.72
C ASP A 16 -10.86 3.42 -3.88
N GLY A 17 -10.67 3.22 -2.57
CA GLY A 17 -9.99 4.19 -1.72
C GLY A 17 -8.55 4.45 -2.18
N LEU A 18 -7.86 3.43 -2.72
CA LEU A 18 -6.51 3.58 -3.27
C LEU A 18 -6.50 4.35 -4.58
N PHE A 19 -7.57 4.25 -5.38
CA PHE A 19 -7.71 5.06 -6.58
C PHE A 19 -7.81 6.55 -6.22
N LEU A 20 -8.60 6.89 -5.19
CA LEU A 20 -8.67 8.25 -4.67
C LEU A 20 -7.31 8.73 -4.15
N VAL A 21 -6.61 7.92 -3.35
CA VAL A 21 -5.28 8.25 -2.84
C VAL A 21 -4.26 8.43 -3.97
N THR A 22 -4.31 7.61 -5.01
CA THR A 22 -3.42 7.74 -6.17
C THR A 22 -3.63 9.08 -6.88
N ASN A 23 -4.88 9.54 -7.00
CA ASN A 23 -5.18 10.84 -7.60
C ASN A 23 -4.91 12.03 -6.65
N SER A 24 -4.81 11.79 -5.34
CA SER A 24 -4.63 12.82 -4.32
C SER A 24 -3.79 12.29 -3.15
N ILE A 25 -2.48 12.17 -3.37
CA ILE A 25 -1.52 11.63 -2.40
C ILE A 25 -1.53 12.43 -1.08
N ASP A 26 -1.86 13.72 -1.11
CA ASP A 26 -1.93 14.60 0.08
C ASP A 26 -2.89 14.10 1.17
N LEU A 27 -3.88 13.27 0.79
CA LEU A 27 -4.81 12.63 1.73
C LEU A 27 -4.11 11.74 2.75
N VAL A 28 -3.00 11.11 2.37
CA VAL A 28 -2.22 10.18 3.21
C VAL A 28 -0.79 10.65 3.44
N LYS A 29 -0.35 11.70 2.74
CA LYS A 29 1.02 12.20 2.82
C LYS A 29 1.45 12.52 4.25
N SER A 30 2.66 12.10 4.62
CA SER A 30 3.26 12.33 5.95
C SER A 30 2.39 11.82 7.11
N TYR A 31 1.66 10.71 6.91
CA TYR A 31 0.76 10.17 7.91
C TYR A 31 1.04 8.68 8.18
N PRO A 32 1.91 8.35 9.15
CA PRO A 32 2.34 6.97 9.41
C PRO A 32 1.23 6.04 9.93
N LEU A 33 0.11 6.61 10.40
CA LEU A 33 -1.05 5.84 10.86
C LEU A 33 -1.98 5.38 9.71
N ALA A 34 -1.64 5.71 8.46
CA ALA A 34 -2.31 5.14 7.29
C ALA A 34 -1.63 3.84 6.83
N VAL A 35 -2.46 2.86 6.46
CA VAL A 35 -2.02 1.64 5.79
C VAL A 35 -2.67 1.55 4.42
N LEU A 36 -1.87 1.40 3.37
CA LEU A 36 -2.34 1.16 2.00
C LEU A 36 -2.20 -0.32 1.68
N THR A 37 -3.23 -0.93 1.09
CA THR A 37 -3.22 -2.37 0.77
C THR A 37 -3.30 -2.66 -0.72
N PRO A 38 -2.44 -2.08 -1.58
CA PRO A 38 -2.59 -2.22 -3.03
C PRO A 38 -2.38 -3.64 -3.54
N ASN A 39 -3.26 -4.08 -4.44
CA ASN A 39 -2.99 -5.20 -5.33
C ASN A 39 -1.97 -4.82 -6.43
N VAL A 40 -1.59 -5.79 -7.26
CA VAL A 40 -0.59 -5.60 -8.33
C VAL A 40 -0.91 -4.40 -9.25
N ASN A 41 -2.19 -4.21 -9.60
CA ASN A 41 -2.59 -3.13 -10.50
C ASN A 41 -2.63 -1.76 -9.80
N GLU A 42 -3.12 -1.72 -8.56
CA GLU A 42 -3.14 -0.51 -7.74
C GLU A 42 -1.71 -0.05 -7.41
N TYR A 43 -0.82 -1.00 -7.10
CA TYR A 43 0.59 -0.72 -6.83
C TYR A 43 1.28 -0.12 -8.06
N LYS A 44 1.05 -0.70 -9.25
CA LYS A 44 1.58 -0.16 -10.51
C LYS A 44 1.17 1.30 -10.72
N ARG A 45 -0.11 1.62 -10.48
CA ARG A 45 -0.61 3.01 -10.60
C ARG A 45 0.03 3.95 -9.58
N LEU A 46 0.20 3.50 -8.33
CA LEU A 46 0.87 4.28 -7.27
C LEU A 46 2.33 4.57 -7.63
N VAL A 47 3.09 3.56 -8.07
CA VAL A 47 4.49 3.71 -8.48
C VAL A 47 4.61 4.70 -9.63
N GLN A 48 3.81 4.53 -10.69
CA GLN A 48 3.84 5.43 -11.84
C GLN A 48 3.51 6.88 -11.46
N LYS A 49 2.60 7.08 -10.50
CA LYS A 49 2.16 8.41 -10.08
C LYS A 49 3.11 9.11 -9.12
N VAL A 50 3.78 8.36 -8.25
CA VAL A 50 4.61 8.91 -7.16
C VAL A 50 6.10 8.90 -7.51
N LEU A 51 6.57 7.83 -8.15
CA LEU A 51 7.98 7.64 -8.51
C LEU A 51 8.27 7.95 -9.98
N ASN A 52 7.25 8.17 -10.81
CA ASN A 52 7.37 8.42 -12.26
C ASN A 52 8.20 7.33 -12.99
N CYS A 53 8.07 6.07 -12.56
CA CYS A 53 8.75 4.93 -13.16
C CYS A 53 7.81 3.72 -13.31
N GLU A 54 8.30 2.67 -13.97
CA GLU A 54 7.60 1.40 -14.05
C GLU A 54 7.92 0.51 -12.84
N VAL A 55 7.09 -0.51 -12.62
CA VAL A 55 7.32 -1.50 -11.55
C VAL A 55 8.56 -2.32 -11.89
N ASP A 56 9.50 -2.38 -10.95
CA ASP A 56 10.71 -3.19 -11.05
C ASP A 56 10.59 -4.37 -10.08
N GLU A 57 10.42 -5.58 -10.63
CA GLU A 57 10.28 -6.80 -9.83
C GLU A 57 11.62 -7.29 -9.27
N GLU A 58 12.75 -6.98 -9.92
CA GLU A 58 14.09 -7.35 -9.41
C GLU A 58 14.46 -6.52 -8.19
N LYS A 59 14.03 -5.25 -8.17
CA LYS A 59 14.25 -4.30 -7.06
C LYS A 59 12.97 -3.97 -6.30
N ALA A 60 12.07 -4.95 -6.22
CA ALA A 60 10.75 -4.81 -5.61
C ALA A 60 10.80 -4.21 -4.18
N GLU A 61 11.74 -4.67 -3.34
CA GLU A 61 11.88 -4.20 -1.96
C GLU A 61 12.34 -2.74 -1.91
N ASP A 62 13.36 -2.37 -2.68
CA ASP A 62 13.89 -1.01 -2.73
C ASP A 62 12.90 -0.02 -3.33
N GLN A 63 12.14 -0.43 -4.35
CA GLN A 63 11.09 0.38 -4.95
C GLN A 63 9.96 0.62 -3.96
N LEU A 64 9.50 -0.42 -3.25
CA LEU A 64 8.46 -0.29 -2.23
C LEU A 64 8.90 0.63 -1.09
N ARG A 65 10.15 0.48 -0.63
CA ARG A 65 10.76 1.33 0.39
C ARG A 65 10.80 2.79 -0.06
N SER A 66 11.21 3.04 -1.30
CA SER A 66 11.27 4.38 -1.88
C SER A 66 9.89 4.99 -2.04
N LEU A 67 8.89 4.22 -2.46
CA LEU A 67 7.50 4.64 -2.56
C LEU A 67 6.95 5.09 -1.20
N ALA A 68 7.11 4.27 -0.16
CA ALA A 68 6.64 4.58 1.19
C ALA A 68 7.34 5.82 1.77
N LYS A 69 8.65 5.98 1.54
CA LYS A 69 9.40 7.19 1.90
C LYS A 69 8.89 8.43 1.17
N GLN A 70 8.64 8.34 -0.14
CA GLN A 70 8.19 9.46 -0.96
C GLN A 70 6.80 9.96 -0.55
N ILE A 71 5.93 9.05 -0.10
CA ILE A 71 4.60 9.39 0.44
C ILE A 71 4.71 9.96 1.87
N GLY A 72 5.83 9.78 2.56
CA GLY A 72 6.08 10.34 3.89
C GLY A 72 5.84 9.36 5.03
N GLY A 73 6.29 8.12 4.88
CA GLY A 73 6.30 7.13 5.97
C GLY A 73 4.98 6.39 6.18
N VAL A 74 4.12 6.35 5.15
CA VAL A 74 2.90 5.53 5.15
C VAL A 74 3.28 4.06 5.04
N THR A 75 2.54 3.19 5.73
CA THR A 75 2.74 1.74 5.60
C THR A 75 2.04 1.23 4.33
N ILE A 76 2.76 0.50 3.49
CA ILE A 76 2.24 -0.09 2.25
C ILE A 76 2.38 -1.61 2.34
N LEU A 77 1.25 -2.31 2.20
CA LEU A 77 1.14 -3.75 2.03
C LEU A 77 0.87 -4.04 0.54
N ARG A 78 1.94 -4.31 -0.21
CA ARG A 78 1.87 -4.72 -1.62
C ARG A 78 1.46 -6.19 -1.68
N LYS A 79 0.23 -6.44 -2.13
CA LYS A 79 -0.32 -7.80 -2.30
C LYS A 79 0.25 -8.45 -3.57
N GLY A 80 0.69 -9.70 -3.47
CA GLY A 80 1.33 -10.41 -4.59
C GLY A 80 1.39 -11.93 -4.40
N LYS A 81 2.27 -12.61 -5.15
CA LYS A 81 2.61 -14.01 -4.86
C LYS A 81 3.33 -14.12 -3.52
N THR A 82 4.18 -13.14 -3.25
CA THR A 82 4.78 -12.85 -1.95
C THR A 82 4.32 -11.45 -1.60
N ASP A 83 3.75 -11.28 -0.42
CA ASP A 83 3.34 -9.96 0.05
C ASP A 83 4.57 -9.21 0.57
N LEU A 84 4.67 -7.94 0.23
CA LEU A 84 5.74 -7.06 0.71
C LEU A 84 5.15 -5.94 1.55
N ILE A 85 5.76 -5.67 2.70
CA ILE A 85 5.31 -4.66 3.66
C ILE A 85 6.46 -3.69 3.91
N SER A 86 6.20 -2.39 3.77
CA SER A 86 7.17 -1.36 4.10
C SER A 86 6.52 -0.11 4.66
N ASN A 87 7.17 0.49 5.65
CA ASN A 87 6.91 1.85 6.14
C ASN A 87 7.92 2.88 5.58
N GLY A 88 8.78 2.46 4.65
CA GLY A 88 9.89 3.25 4.11
C GLY A 88 11.22 3.07 4.82
N GLU A 89 11.25 2.51 6.03
CA GLU A 89 12.50 2.24 6.75
C GLU A 89 12.94 0.79 6.58
N ILE A 90 12.00 -0.13 6.78
CA ILE A 90 12.21 -1.57 6.68
C ILE A 90 11.32 -2.16 5.60
N VAL A 91 11.72 -3.30 5.04
CA VAL A 91 10.90 -4.12 4.16
C VAL A 91 10.79 -5.51 4.78
N LYS A 92 9.59 -6.07 4.76
CA LYS A 92 9.31 -7.45 5.20
C LYS A 92 8.56 -8.18 4.10
N SER A 93 8.94 -9.42 3.85
CA SER A 93 8.28 -10.31 2.91
C SER A 93 7.52 -11.41 3.64
N VAL A 94 6.34 -11.74 3.12
CA VAL A 94 5.49 -12.83 3.64
C VAL A 94 5.13 -13.74 2.48
N SER A 95 5.59 -14.99 2.56
CA SER A 95 5.37 -16.04 1.54
C SER A 95 4.66 -17.27 2.10
N ILE A 96 3.93 -17.09 3.21
CA ILE A 96 3.17 -18.17 3.84
C ILE A 96 2.09 -18.64 2.87
N TYR A 97 1.99 -19.95 2.68
CA TYR A 97 0.99 -20.54 1.80
C TYR A 97 -0.43 -20.26 2.34
N GLY A 98 -1.23 -19.56 1.53
CA GLY A 98 -2.64 -19.28 1.79
C GLY A 98 -3.59 -20.21 1.03
N SER A 99 -4.89 -19.90 1.07
CA SER A 99 -5.88 -20.66 0.28
C SER A 99 -5.68 -20.41 -1.23
N PRO A 100 -5.64 -21.45 -2.08
CA PRO A 100 -5.53 -21.28 -3.53
C PRO A 100 -6.82 -20.77 -4.20
N ARG A 101 -7.90 -20.60 -3.43
CA ARG A 101 -9.17 -20.09 -3.96
C ARG A 101 -9.03 -18.60 -4.25
N ARG A 102 -9.64 -18.15 -5.34
CA ARG A 102 -9.85 -16.72 -5.62
C ARG A 102 -11.29 -16.36 -5.24
N CYS A 103 -11.52 -16.17 -3.95
CA CYS A 103 -12.83 -15.71 -3.47
C CYS A 103 -12.89 -14.19 -3.53
N GLY A 104 -14.03 -13.63 -3.94
CA GLY A 104 -14.33 -12.23 -3.63
C GLY A 104 -14.30 -12.02 -2.12
N GLY A 105 -13.79 -10.87 -1.67
CA GLY A 105 -13.75 -10.52 -0.24
C GLY A 105 -12.50 -10.92 0.55
N GLN A 106 -11.48 -11.53 -0.07
CA GLN A 106 -10.22 -11.81 0.64
C GLN A 106 -9.49 -10.53 1.07
N GLY A 107 -9.55 -9.48 0.24
CA GLY A 107 -9.04 -8.15 0.58
C GLY A 107 -9.81 -7.50 1.74
N ASP A 108 -11.13 -7.73 1.81
CA ASP A 108 -11.97 -7.23 2.90
C ASP A 108 -11.54 -7.84 4.25
N ILE A 109 -11.30 -9.15 4.31
CA ILE A 109 -10.79 -9.81 5.54
C ILE A 109 -9.42 -9.25 5.93
N LEU A 110 -8.52 -9.06 4.95
CA LEU A 110 -7.17 -8.53 5.19
C LEU A 110 -7.20 -7.08 5.69
N SER A 111 -8.16 -6.28 5.22
CA SER A 111 -8.34 -4.88 5.62
C SER A 111 -9.19 -4.71 6.90
N GLY A 112 -9.72 -5.81 7.44
CA GLY A 112 -10.45 -5.84 8.72
C GLY A 112 -11.93 -5.49 8.61
N ARG A 113 -12.54 -5.73 7.44
CA ARG A 113 -13.98 -5.58 7.22
C ARG A 113 -14.78 -6.79 7.67
#